data_AF-A0A9X3MQ54-F1
#
_entry.id   AF-A0A9X3MQ54-F1
#
_cell.length_a   1.000
_cell.length_b   1.000
_cell.length_c   1.000
_cell.angle_alpha   90.00
_cell.angle_beta   90.00
_cell.angle_gamma   90.00
#
_symmetry.space_group_name_H-M   'P 1'
#
loop_
_entity.id
_entity.type
_entity.pdbx_description
1 polymer ?
#
loop_
_entity_poly.entity_id
_entity_poly.type
_entity_poly.pdbx_seq_one_letter_code
_entity_poly.pdbx_strand_id
1 'polypeptide(L)'
;MAKKGRRNERPRAPNSAYRDEHDSVLVLRGALTPATRAQYAEVAKGNILSQEDAWQRSVEFLFERLAVSWAIGGVEPITRQKELLARFRFASVDERRWIRETLRAHLAEHFPDMEAP
;
A
#
# COMPACT_ATOMS: atom_id res chain seq x y z
N MET A 1 -13.18 14.53 28.23
CA MET A 1 -13.39 15.40 27.04
C MET A 1 -12.04 15.64 26.38
N ALA A 2 -11.97 15.37 25.07
CA ALA A 2 -10.75 15.09 24.31
C ALA A 2 -9.77 16.26 24.18
N LYS A 3 -8.47 15.97 24.28
CA LYS A 3 -7.39 16.87 23.84
C LYS A 3 -6.36 16.03 23.08
N LYS A 4 -6.57 15.84 21.77
CA LYS A 4 -5.58 15.19 20.90
C LYS A 4 -4.91 16.24 20.03
N GLY A 5 -3.66 16.53 20.38
CA GLY A 5 -2.88 17.66 19.90
C GLY A 5 -2.65 17.67 18.39
N ARG A 6 -2.69 18.89 17.84
CA ARG A 6 -2.17 19.25 16.52
C ARG A 6 -0.69 18.88 16.45
N ARG A 7 -0.36 17.82 15.72
CA ARG A 7 1.03 17.49 15.37
C ARG A 7 1.35 18.09 14.01
N ASN A 8 2.08 19.20 14.04
CA ASN A 8 3.11 19.63 13.09
C ASN A 8 2.88 19.22 11.61
N GLU A 9 2.27 20.13 10.86
CA GLU A 9 1.96 20.02 9.43
C GLU A 9 3.25 20.17 8.60
N ARG A 10 4.10 19.13 8.61
CA ARG A 10 4.94 18.86 7.45
C ARG A 10 3.99 18.62 6.27
N PRO A 11 4.20 19.21 5.08
CA PRO A 11 3.36 18.92 3.93
C PRO A 11 3.37 17.41 3.71
N ARG A 12 2.28 16.75 4.12
CA ARG A 12 2.09 15.32 3.91
C ARG A 12 1.85 15.16 2.42
N ALA A 13 2.51 14.17 1.83
CA ALA A 13 2.12 13.70 0.51
C ALA A 13 0.60 13.52 0.47
N PRO A 14 -0.08 13.87 -0.64
CA PRO A 14 -1.52 13.66 -0.77
C PRO A 14 -1.85 12.20 -0.49
N ASN A 15 -3.00 11.95 0.12
CA ASN A 15 -3.48 10.59 0.39
C ASN A 15 -4.69 10.33 -0.52
N SER A 16 -4.79 9.13 -1.06
CA SER A 16 -5.96 8.66 -1.81
C SER A 16 -6.62 7.52 -1.03
N ALA A 17 -7.95 7.55 -0.92
CA ALA A 17 -8.72 6.53 -0.23
C ALA A 17 -9.51 5.69 -1.23
N TYR A 18 -9.40 4.37 -1.14
CA TYR A 18 -10.05 3.40 -2.01
C TYR A 18 -11.01 2.56 -1.17
N ARG A 19 -12.23 2.37 -1.69
CA ARG A 19 -13.27 1.59 -1.01
C ARG A 19 -13.59 0.32 -1.78
N ASP A 20 -13.84 -0.74 -1.03
CA ASP A 20 -14.34 -2.03 -1.50
C ASP A 20 -15.87 -2.14 -1.33
N GLU A 21 -16.49 -3.15 -1.93
CA GLU A 21 -17.90 -3.49 -1.73
C GLU A 21 -18.25 -3.90 -0.29
N HIS A 22 -17.28 -4.37 0.50
CA HIS A 22 -17.47 -4.78 1.91
C HIS A 22 -17.15 -3.67 2.93
N ASP A 23 -17.27 -2.39 2.56
CA ASP A 23 -16.97 -1.23 3.42
C ASP A 23 -15.51 -1.18 3.91
N SER A 24 -14.60 -1.90 3.24
CA SER A 24 -13.17 -1.78 3.52
C SER A 24 -12.62 -0.50 2.89
N VAL A 25 -11.72 0.18 3.60
CA VAL A 25 -11.09 1.42 3.14
C VAL A 25 -9.57 1.33 3.25
N LEU A 26 -8.89 1.37 2.11
CA LEU A 26 -7.42 1.42 2.02
C LEU A 26 -6.98 2.84 1.67
N VAL A 27 -6.13 3.42 2.49
CA VAL A 27 -5.57 4.76 2.26
C VAL A 27 -4.12 4.62 1.85
N LEU A 28 -3.78 5.14 0.66
CA LEU A 28 -2.44 5.13 0.09
C LEU A 28 -1.87 6.54 0.01
N ARG A 29 -0.54 6.68 0.12
CA ARG A 29 0.15 7.96 -0.13
C ARG A 29 0.50 8.12 -1.62
N GLY A 30 0.24 9.29 -2.17
CA GLY A 30 0.60 9.67 -3.53
C GLY A 30 2.03 10.19 -3.70
N ALA A 31 2.97 9.85 -2.80
CA ALA A 31 4.38 10.15 -3.02
C ALA A 31 5.32 9.05 -2.51
N LEU A 32 6.34 8.76 -3.32
CA LEU A 32 7.46 7.87 -3.02
C LEU A 32 8.76 8.61 -3.36
N THR A 33 9.81 8.35 -2.58
CA THR A 33 11.13 8.92 -2.88
C THR A 33 11.75 8.24 -4.10
N PRO A 34 12.64 8.90 -4.87
CA PRO A 34 13.36 8.26 -5.96
C PRO A 34 14.08 6.97 -5.54
N ALA A 35 14.68 6.97 -4.34
CA ALA A 35 15.35 5.80 -3.79
C ALA A 35 14.39 4.63 -3.53
N THR A 36 13.16 4.91 -3.09
CA THR A 36 12.13 3.86 -2.90
C THR A 36 11.66 3.30 -4.23
N ARG A 37 11.53 4.15 -5.27
CA ARG A 37 11.15 3.70 -6.61
C ARG A 37 12.23 2.82 -7.24
N ALA A 38 13.50 3.18 -7.07
CA ALA A 38 14.63 2.35 -7.52
C ALA A 38 14.66 0.99 -6.80
N GLN A 39 14.45 0.97 -5.47
CA GLN A 39 14.37 -0.29 -4.71
C GLN A 39 13.21 -1.17 -5.18
N TYR A 40 12.06 -0.58 -5.49
CA TYR A 40 10.93 -1.34 -6.05
C TYR A 40 11.29 -1.99 -7.39
N ALA A 41 11.96 -1.28 -8.29
CA ALA A 41 12.39 -1.83 -9.58
C ALA A 41 13.31 -3.05 -9.41
N GLU A 42 14.24 -3.01 -8.46
CA GLU A 42 15.12 -4.15 -8.16
C GLU A 42 14.35 -5.35 -7.58
N VAL A 43 13.37 -5.11 -6.70
CA VAL A 43 12.51 -6.17 -6.14
C VAL A 43 11.62 -6.79 -7.22
N ALA A 44 11.01 -5.96 -8.07
CA ALA A 44 10.13 -6.40 -9.15
C ALA A 44 10.86 -7.20 -10.23
N LYS A 45 12.10 -6.79 -10.57
CA LYS A 45 12.94 -7.48 -11.54
C LYS A 45 13.29 -8.91 -11.09
N GLY A 46 13.44 -9.12 -9.79
CA GLY A 46 13.68 -10.44 -9.20
C GLY A 46 14.94 -11.14 -9.73
N ASN A 47 14.95 -12.47 -9.61
CA ASN A 47 15.90 -13.35 -10.29
C ASN A 47 15.09 -14.32 -11.17
N ILE A 48 15.64 -14.73 -12.32
CA ILE A 48 14.96 -15.54 -13.35
C ILE A 48 14.36 -16.83 -12.77
N LEU A 49 14.97 -17.39 -11.73
CA LEU A 49 14.53 -18.63 -11.05
C LEU A 49 13.45 -18.42 -9.98
N SER A 50 12.97 -17.19 -9.74
CA SER A 50 12.07 -16.87 -8.62
C SER A 50 11.08 -15.75 -8.96
N GLN A 51 10.53 -15.74 -10.18
CA GLN A 51 9.64 -14.68 -10.65
C GLN A 51 8.33 -14.58 -9.86
N GLU A 52 7.69 -15.70 -9.48
CA GLU A 52 6.46 -15.67 -8.66
C GLU A 52 6.70 -15.13 -7.24
N ASP A 53 7.86 -15.46 -6.66
CA ASP A 53 8.29 -14.96 -5.35
C ASP A 53 8.71 -13.48 -5.42
N ALA A 54 9.38 -13.07 -6.50
CA ALA A 54 9.68 -11.67 -6.77
C ALA A 54 8.41 -10.82 -6.91
N TRP A 55 7.40 -11.36 -7.59
CA TRP A 55 6.10 -10.73 -7.74
C TRP A 55 5.37 -10.56 -6.40
N GLN A 56 5.31 -11.60 -5.56
CA GLN A 56 4.73 -11.46 -4.22
C GLN A 56 5.47 -10.43 -3.37
N ARG A 57 6.81 -10.45 -3.40
CA ARG A 57 7.64 -9.48 -2.67
C ARG A 57 7.47 -8.06 -3.16
N SER A 58 7.27 -7.84 -4.47
CA SER A 58 7.07 -6.50 -5.03
C SER A 58 5.73 -5.90 -4.57
N VAL A 59 4.68 -6.72 -4.52
CA VAL A 59 3.37 -6.32 -3.97
C VAL A 59 3.48 -5.98 -2.48
N GLU A 60 4.13 -6.84 -1.68
CA GLU A 60 4.35 -6.56 -0.25
C GLU A 60 5.17 -5.28 -0.03
N PHE A 61 6.22 -5.08 -0.84
CA PHE A 61 7.05 -3.88 -0.78
C PHE A 61 6.22 -2.63 -1.07
N LEU A 62 5.42 -2.64 -2.14
CA LEU A 62 4.55 -1.51 -2.48
C LEU A 62 3.53 -1.24 -1.37
N PHE A 63 2.87 -2.29 -0.88
CA PHE A 63 1.92 -2.16 0.21
C PHE A 63 2.57 -1.55 1.45
N GLU A 64 3.76 -2.02 1.83
CA GLU A 64 4.50 -1.48 2.98
C GLU A 64 4.87 0.00 2.80
N ARG A 65 5.20 0.43 1.58
CA ARG A 65 5.61 1.81 1.31
C ARG A 65 4.45 2.78 1.12
N LEU A 66 3.33 2.30 0.56
CA LEU A 66 2.20 3.13 0.16
C LEU A 66 1.08 3.15 1.21
N ALA A 67 0.80 2.03 1.89
CA ALA A 67 -0.33 1.94 2.80
C ALA A 67 -0.13 2.82 4.04
N VAL A 68 -1.09 3.72 4.26
CA VAL A 68 -1.14 4.63 5.42
C VAL A 68 -2.12 4.10 6.47
N SER A 69 -3.25 3.57 6.02
CA SER A 69 -4.23 2.92 6.89
C SER A 69 -5.12 1.96 6.14
N TRP A 70 -5.65 0.96 6.84
CA TRP A 70 -6.64 0.03 6.29
C TRP A 70 -7.73 -0.24 7.33
N ALA A 71 -8.96 0.14 7.03
CA ALA A 71 -10.17 -0.24 7.77
C ALA A 71 -10.88 -1.39 7.03
N ILE A 72 -11.44 -2.35 7.76
CA ILE A 72 -12.12 -3.53 7.21
C ILE A 72 -13.50 -3.64 7.85
N GLY A 73 -14.57 -3.61 7.06
CA GLY A 73 -15.94 -3.77 7.56
C GLY A 73 -16.30 -2.78 8.68
N GLY A 74 -15.95 -1.50 8.51
CA GLY A 74 -16.29 -0.44 9.48
C GLY A 74 -15.55 -0.47 10.82
N VAL A 75 -14.55 -1.35 11.03
CA VAL A 75 -13.74 -1.38 12.26
C VAL A 75 -12.68 -0.27 12.29
N GLU A 76 -12.07 -0.03 13.46
CA GLU A 76 -11.01 0.97 13.61
C GLU A 76 -9.84 0.69 12.64
N PRO A 77 -9.38 1.69 11.87
CA PRO A 77 -8.34 1.48 10.87
C PRO A 77 -7.02 1.08 11.51
N ILE A 78 -6.38 0.06 10.94
CA ILE A 78 -5.00 -0.30 11.24
C ILE A 78 -4.10 0.79 10.65
N THR A 79 -3.26 1.41 11.47
CA THR A 79 -2.34 2.47 11.03
C THR A 79 -0.87 2.17 11.29
N ARG A 80 -0.55 1.11 12.03
CA ARG A 80 0.84 0.73 12.29
C ARG A 80 1.36 -0.14 11.16
N GLN A 81 2.51 0.22 10.60
CA GLN A 81 3.05 -0.43 9.39
C GLN A 81 3.22 -1.94 9.53
N LYS A 82 3.77 -2.39 10.67
CA LYS A 82 3.97 -3.83 10.94
C LYS A 82 2.64 -4.58 11.02
N GLU A 83 1.62 -3.96 11.58
CA GLU A 83 0.28 -4.53 11.71
C GLU A 83 -0.45 -4.55 10.36
N LEU A 84 -0.28 -3.49 9.55
CA LEU A 84 -0.75 -3.44 8.16
C LEU A 84 -0.18 -4.60 7.34
N LEU A 85 1.14 -4.76 7.35
CA LEU A 85 1.80 -5.81 6.57
C LEU A 85 1.40 -7.21 7.07
N ALA A 86 1.32 -7.40 8.39
CA ALA A 86 0.83 -8.66 8.95
C ALA A 86 -0.61 -8.95 8.48
N ARG A 87 -1.52 -7.97 8.55
CA ARG A 87 -2.91 -8.14 8.10
C ARG A 87 -3.00 -8.43 6.60
N PHE A 88 -2.14 -7.82 5.78
CA PHE A 88 -2.05 -8.13 4.35
C PHE A 88 -1.64 -9.58 4.10
N ARG A 89 -0.64 -10.10 4.82
CA ARG A 89 -0.21 -11.50 4.72
C ARG A 89 -1.29 -12.51 5.11
N PHE A 90 -2.11 -12.15 6.09
CA PHE A 90 -3.26 -12.97 6.54
C PHE A 90 -4.55 -12.71 5.75
N ALA A 91 -4.54 -11.78 4.79
CA ALA A 91 -5.73 -11.45 4.04
C ALA A 91 -6.21 -12.62 3.18
N SER A 92 -7.53 -12.69 3.01
CA SER A 92 -8.17 -13.63 2.11
C SER A 92 -7.74 -13.38 0.66
N VAL A 93 -8.04 -14.35 -0.22
CA VAL A 93 -7.68 -14.25 -1.65
C VAL A 93 -8.35 -13.04 -2.30
N ASP A 94 -9.61 -12.78 -1.95
CA ASP A 94 -10.40 -11.68 -2.48
C ASP A 94 -9.85 -10.32 -2.05
N GLU A 95 -9.57 -10.16 -0.75
CA GLU A 95 -8.93 -8.96 -0.22
C GLU A 95 -7.55 -8.71 -0.86
N ARG A 96 -6.72 -9.75 -1.03
CA ARG A 96 -5.42 -9.61 -1.70
C ARG A 96 -5.57 -9.19 -3.15
N ARG A 97 -6.57 -9.74 -3.85
CA ARG A 97 -6.89 -9.35 -5.22
C ARG A 97 -7.29 -7.88 -5.28
N TRP A 98 -8.23 -7.43 -4.44
CA TRP A 98 -8.66 -6.03 -4.37
C TRP A 98 -7.51 -5.08 -4.04
N ILE A 99 -6.66 -5.41 -3.06
CA ILE A 99 -5.50 -4.60 -2.70
C ILE A 99 -4.54 -4.47 -3.89
N ARG A 100 -4.26 -5.57 -4.59
CA ARG A 100 -3.37 -5.53 -5.75
C ARG A 100 -3.94 -4.67 -6.88
N GLU A 101 -5.23 -4.82 -7.19
CA GLU A 101 -5.89 -4.00 -8.22
C GLU A 101 -5.86 -2.51 -7.83
N THR A 102 -6.07 -2.21 -6.56
CA THR A 102 -5.94 -0.86 -6.01
C THR A 102 -4.51 -0.31 -6.13
N LEU A 103 -3.49 -1.10 -5.79
CA LEU A 103 -2.09 -0.70 -5.95
C LEU A 103 -1.75 -0.42 -7.41
N ARG A 104 -2.19 -1.27 -8.34
CA ARG A 104 -1.99 -1.07 -9.78
C ARG A 104 -2.64 0.22 -10.28
N ALA A 105 -3.89 0.48 -9.90
CA ALA A 105 -4.60 1.71 -10.25
C ALA A 105 -3.91 2.95 -9.66
N HIS A 106 -3.49 2.88 -8.40
CA HIS A 106 -2.79 3.96 -7.72
C HIS A 106 -1.43 4.28 -8.36
N LEU A 107 -0.67 3.25 -8.78
CA LEU A 107 0.58 3.43 -9.50
C LEU A 107 0.35 4.09 -10.87
N ALA A 108 -0.64 3.63 -11.64
CA ALA A 108 -0.95 4.20 -12.94
C ALA A 108 -1.31 5.70 -12.86
N GLU A 109 -2.02 6.11 -11.80
CA GLU A 109 -2.43 7.49 -11.59
C GLU A 109 -1.31 8.40 -11.05
N HIS A 110 -0.56 7.93 -10.05
CA HIS A 110 0.39 8.78 -9.32
C HIS A 110 1.87 8.55 -9.66
N PHE A 111 2.20 7.41 -10.29
CA PHE A 111 3.56 6.98 -10.56
C PHE A 111 3.67 6.29 -11.94
N PRO A 112 3.31 6.98 -13.05
CA PRO A 112 3.21 6.37 -14.37
C PRO A 112 4.53 5.78 -14.90
N ASP A 113 5.68 6.21 -14.35
CA ASP A 113 7.00 5.69 -14.70
C ASP A 113 7.36 4.36 -13.98
N MET A 114 6.52 3.88 -13.06
CA MET A 114 6.75 2.63 -12.32
C MET A 114 6.03 1.45 -12.97
N GLU A 115 6.70 0.31 -13.07
CA GLU A 115 6.08 -0.94 -13.51
C GLU A 115 5.01 -1.40 -12.51
N ALA A 116 3.82 -1.76 -12.98
CA ALA A 116 2.77 -2.26 -12.11
C ALA A 116 3.00 -3.74 -11.75
N PRO A 117 2.70 -4.17 -10.51
CA PRO A 117 2.64 -5.58 -10.17
C PRO A 117 1.40 -6.25 -10.78
#